data_AF-A0A2E3H2G9-F1
#
_entry.id   AF-A0A2E3H2G9-F1
#
_cell.length_a   1.000
_cell.length_b   1.000
_cell.length_c   1.000
_cell.angle_alpha   90.00
_cell.angle_beta   90.00
_cell.angle_gamma   90.00
#
_symmetry.space_group_name_H-M   'P 1'
#
loop_
_entity.id
_entity.type
_entity.pdbx_description
1 polymer ?
#
loop_
_entity_poly.entity_id
_entity_poly.type
_entity_poly.pdbx_seq_one_letter_code
_entity_poly.pdbx_strand_id
1 'polypeptide(L)'
;MDTGITWADMRWREAGWQEVFRLRISGWLPAEWVSEGVRLGVLAEREEYSRIFDITVRGRELTDIVDVVASEDIAMQIGNTLAVRGWQRSWFEPNLEVKGGWSNVADIFPLQFRESLVAAFDRSSEQMEQEGTA
;
A
#
# COMPACT_ATOMS: atom_id res chain seq x y z
N MET A 1 -4.51 -32.87 -8.62
CA MET A 1 -3.72 -32.43 -7.46
C MET A 1 -3.87 -30.94 -7.38
N ASP A 2 -4.50 -30.50 -6.31
CA ASP A 2 -4.85 -29.12 -6.04
C ASP A 2 -3.60 -28.41 -5.50
N THR A 3 -2.79 -27.84 -6.39
CA THR A 3 -1.69 -26.96 -5.97
C THR A 3 -2.25 -25.56 -5.77
N GLY A 4 -3.09 -25.42 -4.75
CA GLY A 4 -3.43 -24.13 -4.14
C GLY A 4 -2.19 -23.56 -3.47
N ILE A 5 -1.18 -23.22 -4.28
CA ILE A 5 -0.08 -22.37 -3.84
C ILE A 5 -0.71 -21.00 -3.69
N THR A 6 -1.21 -20.72 -2.49
CA THR A 6 -1.45 -19.34 -2.07
C THR A 6 -0.09 -18.67 -2.19
N TRP A 7 0.12 -17.90 -3.25
CA TRP A 7 1.27 -17.03 -3.35
C TRP A 7 1.07 -15.98 -2.26
N ALA A 8 1.54 -16.28 -1.05
CA ALA A 8 1.57 -15.33 0.03
C ALA A 8 2.72 -14.39 -0.31
N ASP A 9 2.41 -13.29 -0.98
CA ASP A 9 3.34 -12.17 -1.13
C ASP A 9 3.94 -11.89 0.25
N MET A 10 5.23 -12.13 0.44
CA MET A 10 5.92 -11.89 1.71
C MET A 10 6.65 -10.53 1.72
N ARG A 11 6.56 -9.76 0.62
CA ARG A 11 7.27 -8.48 0.50
C ARG A 11 6.85 -7.46 1.55
N TRP A 12 5.67 -7.63 2.15
CA TRP A 12 5.24 -6.84 3.33
C TRP A 12 6.16 -6.96 4.55
N ARG A 13 7.03 -7.97 4.60
CA ARG A 13 8.05 -8.13 5.64
C ARG A 13 9.33 -7.37 5.34
N GLU A 14 9.52 -6.91 4.11
CA GLU A 14 10.74 -6.24 3.70
C GLU A 14 10.75 -4.78 4.16
N ALA A 15 11.92 -4.32 4.60
CA ALA A 15 12.11 -2.95 5.02
C ALA A 15 11.85 -2.00 3.84
N GLY A 16 11.00 -0.99 4.05
CA GLY A 16 10.62 -0.01 3.04
C GLY A 16 9.31 -0.35 2.34
N TRP A 17 8.78 -1.57 2.53
CA TRP A 17 7.54 -1.96 1.88
C TRP A 17 6.35 -1.13 2.37
N GLN A 18 6.25 -0.87 3.68
CA GLN A 18 5.11 -0.15 4.25
C GLN A 18 5.02 1.29 3.73
N GLU A 19 6.16 1.97 3.65
CA GLU A 19 6.29 3.33 3.15
C GLU A 19 5.85 3.39 1.69
N VAL A 20 6.45 2.55 0.84
CA VAL A 20 6.12 2.56 -0.60
C VAL A 20 4.68 2.12 -0.83
N PHE A 21 4.25 1.03 -0.21
CA PHE A 21 2.91 0.48 -0.42
C PHE A 21 1.83 1.49 -0.02
N ARG A 22 1.99 2.15 1.14
CA ARG A 22 1.07 3.21 1.56
C ARG A 22 1.11 4.39 0.59
N LEU A 23 2.31 4.86 0.20
CA LEU A 23 2.45 5.96 -0.77
C LEU A 23 1.75 5.64 -2.10
N ARG A 24 1.84 4.40 -2.58
CA ARG A 24 1.17 3.96 -3.82
C ARG A 24 -0.34 3.84 -3.70
N ILE A 25 -0.90 3.69 -2.50
CA ILE A 25 -2.35 3.66 -2.31
C ILE A 25 -2.92 5.05 -2.06
N SER A 26 -2.42 5.76 -1.06
CA SER A 26 -2.96 7.05 -0.64
C SER A 26 -2.45 8.22 -1.49
N GLY A 27 -1.33 8.04 -2.20
CA GLY A 27 -0.59 9.12 -2.87
C GLY A 27 0.22 9.99 -1.90
N TRP A 28 0.21 9.69 -0.60
CA TRP A 28 0.73 10.56 0.46
C TRP A 28 1.32 9.80 1.64
N LEU A 29 2.40 10.35 2.21
CA LEU A 29 3.00 9.86 3.45
C LEU A 29 3.24 11.01 4.46
N PRO A 30 3.12 10.74 5.77
CA PRO A 30 3.60 11.68 6.79
C PRO A 30 5.11 11.85 6.70
N ALA A 31 5.62 13.01 7.13
CA ALA A 31 7.03 13.38 6.97
C ALA A 31 8.02 12.36 7.57
N GLU A 32 7.67 11.73 8.68
CA GLU A 32 8.51 10.69 9.30
C GLU A 32 8.66 9.46 8.40
N TRP A 33 7.59 9.05 7.73
CA TRP A 33 7.59 7.90 6.82
C TRP A 33 8.28 8.21 5.51
N VAL A 34 8.17 9.45 5.03
CA VAL A 34 8.97 9.94 3.92
C VAL A 34 10.46 9.82 4.24
N SER A 35 10.87 10.33 5.40
CA SER A 35 12.26 10.31 5.85
C SER A 35 12.78 8.87 5.96
N GLU A 36 11.96 7.97 6.49
CA GLU A 36 12.28 6.55 6.60
C GLU A 36 12.37 5.88 5.22
N GLY A 37 11.46 6.18 4.30
CA GLY A 37 11.48 5.65 2.94
C GLY A 37 12.72 6.11 2.15
N VAL A 38 13.17 7.36 2.34
CA VAL A 38 14.44 7.86 1.79
C VAL A 38 15.63 7.14 2.43
N ARG A 39 15.64 6.99 3.75
CA ARG A 39 16.70 6.28 4.50
C ARG A 39 16.83 4.82 4.05
N LEU A 40 15.72 4.16 3.77
CA LEU A 40 15.66 2.77 3.29
C LEU A 40 15.96 2.65 1.79
N GLY A 41 16.13 3.77 1.09
CA GLY A 41 16.45 3.80 -0.34
C GLY A 41 15.29 3.33 -1.22
N VAL A 42 14.06 3.47 -0.74
CA VAL A 42 12.84 3.10 -1.48
C VAL A 42 12.12 4.31 -2.07
N LEU A 43 12.36 5.51 -1.51
CA LEU A 43 11.92 6.81 -2.03
C LEU A 43 13.11 7.70 -2.38
N ALA A 44 12.94 8.61 -3.32
CA ALA A 44 13.91 9.65 -3.67
C ALA A 44 13.24 11.03 -3.71
N GLU A 45 13.92 12.05 -3.21
CA GLU A 45 13.43 13.43 -3.30
C GLU A 45 13.58 13.96 -4.73
N ARG A 46 12.58 14.67 -5.22
CA ARG A 46 12.68 15.35 -6.51
C ARG A 46 13.18 16.78 -6.31
N GLU A 47 14.36 17.08 -6.82
CA GLU A 47 15.05 18.37 -6.62
C GLU A 47 14.21 19.61 -6.98
N GLU A 48 13.34 19.47 -7.98
CA GLU A 48 12.52 20.57 -8.52
C GLU A 48 11.27 20.89 -7.69
N TYR A 49 10.82 19.97 -6.82
CA TYR A 49 9.53 20.08 -6.13
C TYR A 49 9.67 19.71 -4.65
N SER A 50 9.70 20.73 -3.79
CA SER A 50 9.65 20.50 -2.35
C SER A 50 8.39 19.70 -2.01
N ARG A 51 8.55 18.49 -1.47
CA ARG A 51 7.51 17.54 -1.03
C ARG A 51 6.96 16.58 -2.09
N ILE A 52 7.50 16.52 -3.30
CA ILE A 52 7.20 15.41 -4.23
C ILE A 52 8.35 14.41 -4.18
N PHE A 53 8.01 13.14 -4.04
CA PHE A 53 8.95 12.02 -3.96
C PHE A 53 8.65 11.01 -5.05
N ASP A 54 9.72 10.51 -5.67
CA ASP A 54 9.63 9.45 -6.66
C ASP A 54 9.88 8.09 -5.99
N ILE A 55 9.20 7.05 -6.48
CA ILE A 55 9.47 5.68 -6.04
C ILE A 55 10.68 5.14 -6.81
N THR A 56 11.71 4.75 -6.08
CA THR A 56 12.93 4.15 -6.65
C THR A 56 12.64 2.80 -7.32
N VAL A 57 13.59 2.30 -8.12
CA VAL A 57 13.51 0.94 -8.68
C VAL A 57 13.31 -0.11 -7.58
N ARG A 58 14.03 0.00 -6.46
CA ARG A 58 13.86 -0.89 -5.31
C ARG A 58 12.45 -0.81 -4.72
N GLY A 59 11.91 0.41 -4.55
CA GLY A 59 10.54 0.58 -4.05
C GLY A 59 9.50 -0.06 -4.98
N ARG A 60 9.73 0.03 -6.29
CA ARG A 60 8.92 -0.67 -7.29
C ARG A 60 9.03 -2.18 -7.16
N GLU A 61 10.21 -2.76 -7.04
CA GLU A 61 10.37 -4.22 -6.86
C GLU A 61 9.59 -4.76 -5.64
N LEU A 62 9.48 -3.96 -4.57
CA LEU A 62 8.71 -4.31 -3.37
C LEU A 62 7.19 -4.33 -3.59
N THR A 63 6.67 -3.60 -4.57
CA THR A 63 5.23 -3.33 -4.68
C THR A 63 4.64 -3.58 -6.06
N ASP A 64 5.46 -3.69 -7.11
CA ASP A 64 5.04 -4.01 -8.46
C ASP A 64 4.58 -5.46 -8.51
N ILE A 65 3.37 -5.67 -9.01
CA ILE A 65 2.78 -6.98 -9.18
C ILE A 65 3.16 -7.40 -10.61
N VAL A 66 4.19 -8.25 -10.73
CA VAL A 66 4.70 -8.70 -12.04
C VAL A 66 3.68 -9.65 -12.70
N ASP A 67 3.43 -9.45 -14.00
CA ASP A 67 2.70 -10.34 -14.93
C ASP A 67 1.25 -10.73 -14.60
N VAL A 68 0.61 -10.09 -13.63
CA VAL A 68 -0.85 -10.16 -13.48
C VAL A 68 -1.37 -8.73 -13.51
N VAL A 69 -2.04 -8.37 -14.61
CA VAL A 69 -2.90 -7.17 -14.69
C VAL A 69 -3.57 -7.05 -13.34
N ALA A 70 -3.33 -5.95 -12.61
CA ALA A 70 -3.85 -5.63 -11.29
C ALA A 70 -5.30 -6.13 -11.12
N SER A 71 -5.44 -7.42 -10.82
CA SER A 71 -6.71 -8.09 -11.00
C SER A 71 -7.50 -7.76 -9.76
N GLU A 72 -8.80 -7.60 -9.94
CA GLU A 72 -9.72 -7.39 -8.83
C GLU A 72 -9.48 -8.43 -7.72
N ASP A 73 -9.20 -9.69 -8.10
CA ASP A 73 -8.83 -10.77 -7.18
C ASP A 73 -7.58 -10.46 -6.34
N ILE A 74 -6.51 -9.92 -6.92
CA ILE A 74 -5.29 -9.57 -6.17
C ILE A 74 -5.57 -8.40 -5.22
N ALA A 75 -6.29 -7.39 -5.71
CA ALA A 75 -6.69 -6.26 -4.86
C ALA A 75 -7.52 -6.74 -3.66
N MET A 76 -8.46 -7.65 -3.89
CA MET A 76 -9.29 -8.25 -2.85
C MET A 76 -8.46 -9.08 -1.86
N GLN A 77 -7.55 -9.93 -2.34
CA GLN A 77 -6.68 -10.74 -1.48
C GLN A 77 -5.80 -9.87 -0.57
N ILE A 78 -5.24 -8.80 -1.12
CA ILE A 78 -4.44 -7.85 -0.35
C ILE A 78 -5.33 -7.14 0.68
N GLY A 79 -6.47 -6.59 0.28
CA GLY A 79 -7.41 -5.91 1.19
C GLY A 79 -7.81 -6.78 2.38
N ASN A 80 -8.20 -8.03 2.11
CA ASN A 80 -8.52 -9.01 3.16
C ASN A 80 -7.33 -9.29 4.08
N THR A 81 -6.13 -9.45 3.50
CA THR A 81 -4.91 -9.70 4.28
C THR A 81 -4.57 -8.54 5.21
N LEU A 82 -4.75 -7.30 4.77
CA LEU A 82 -4.52 -6.11 5.59
C LEU A 82 -5.51 -6.02 6.75
N ALA A 83 -6.79 -6.33 6.50
CA ALA A 83 -7.82 -6.38 7.55
C ALA A 83 -7.50 -7.42 8.62
N VAL A 84 -7.16 -8.66 8.22
CA VAL A 84 -6.77 -9.75 9.14
C VAL A 84 -5.55 -9.37 9.99
N ARG A 85 -4.67 -8.51 9.49
CA ARG A 85 -3.49 -8.03 10.22
C ARG A 85 -3.76 -6.83 11.12
N GLY A 86 -5.00 -6.37 11.24
CA GLY A 86 -5.37 -5.26 12.10
C GLY A 86 -4.85 -3.91 11.61
N TRP A 87 -4.70 -3.75 10.29
CA TRP A 87 -4.40 -2.44 9.71
C TRP A 87 -5.56 -1.48 9.92
N GLN A 88 -5.31 -0.18 9.84
CA GLN A 88 -6.33 0.85 10.05
C GLN A 88 -6.80 1.45 8.73
N ARG A 89 -8.09 1.81 8.65
CA ARG A 89 -8.68 2.43 7.46
C ARG A 89 -8.00 3.73 7.02
N SER A 90 -7.36 4.44 7.97
CA SER A 90 -6.58 5.67 7.75
C SER A 90 -5.34 5.47 6.87
N TRP A 91 -4.94 4.24 6.56
CA TRP A 91 -3.83 3.96 5.66
C TRP A 91 -4.13 4.29 4.20
N PHE A 92 -5.40 4.27 3.80
CA PHE A 92 -5.78 4.41 2.40
C PHE A 92 -6.04 5.87 1.98
N GLU A 93 -6.00 6.80 2.93
CA GLU A 93 -6.35 8.20 2.71
C GLU A 93 -5.23 9.13 3.23
N PRO A 94 -4.99 10.26 2.54
CA PRO A 94 -4.07 11.27 3.04
C PRO A 94 -4.64 11.95 4.28
N ASN A 95 -3.79 12.19 5.29
CA ASN A 95 -4.14 13.08 6.40
C ASN A 95 -3.62 14.50 6.10
N LEU A 96 -4.50 15.36 5.64
CA LEU A 96 -4.16 16.72 5.21
C LEU A 96 -3.79 17.67 6.37
N GLU A 97 -4.04 17.27 7.62
CA GLU A 97 -3.68 18.04 8.81
C GLU A 97 -2.20 17.82 9.20
N VAL A 98 -1.58 16.76 8.68
CA VAL A 98 -0.20 16.38 8.99
C VAL A 98 0.72 16.78 7.85
N LYS A 99 1.91 17.32 8.17
CA LYS A 99 2.93 17.60 7.15
C LYS A 99 3.42 16.28 6.54
N GLY A 100 3.55 16.25 5.22
CA GLY A 100 3.94 15.05 4.51
C GLY A 100 4.45 15.29 3.10
N GLY A 101 4.71 14.19 2.41
CA GLY A 101 5.18 14.11 1.03
C GLY A 101 4.16 13.43 0.14
N TRP A 102 4.15 13.81 -1.13
CA TRP A 102 3.27 13.30 -2.16
C TRP A 102 4.03 12.49 -3.20
N SER A 103 3.37 11.49 -3.76
CA SER A 103 3.87 10.75 -4.92
C SER A 103 3.50 11.47 -6.21
N ASN A 104 4.24 11.20 -7.27
CA ASN A 104 3.73 11.42 -8.62
C ASN A 104 2.50 10.51 -8.88
N VAL A 105 1.50 11.00 -9.61
CA VAL A 105 0.31 10.20 -9.97
C VAL A 105 0.69 8.92 -10.73
N ALA A 106 1.77 8.96 -11.53
CA ALA A 106 2.27 7.80 -12.26
C ALA A 106 2.78 6.66 -11.35
N ASP A 107 3.03 6.95 -10.07
CA ASP A 107 3.57 6.00 -9.10
C ASP A 107 2.47 5.36 -8.24
N ILE A 108 1.29 5.97 -8.24
CA ILE A 108 0.11 5.50 -7.51
C ILE A 108 -0.50 4.30 -8.24
N PHE A 109 -1.04 3.34 -7.48
CA PHE A 109 -1.80 2.25 -8.06
C PHE A 109 -3.03 2.76 -8.84
N PRO A 110 -3.44 2.07 -9.92
CA PRO A 110 -4.65 2.39 -10.66
C PRO A 110 -5.86 2.55 -9.73
N LEU A 111 -6.74 3.50 -10.05
CA LEU A 111 -7.92 3.81 -9.22
C LEU A 111 -8.75 2.55 -8.93
N GLN A 112 -9.05 1.75 -9.96
CA GLN A 112 -9.85 0.55 -9.81
C GLN A 112 -9.22 -0.44 -8.82
N PHE A 113 -7.91 -0.64 -8.88
CA PHE A 113 -7.19 -1.51 -7.94
C PHE A 113 -7.32 -1.02 -6.50
N ARG A 114 -7.18 0.29 -6.28
CA ARG A 114 -7.30 0.89 -4.95
C ARG A 114 -8.72 0.77 -4.40
N GLU A 115 -9.73 1.01 -5.23
CA GLU A 115 -11.14 0.86 -4.85
C GLU A 115 -11.48 -0.59 -4.48
N SER A 116 -11.06 -1.57 -5.30
CA SER A 116 -11.27 -2.99 -4.99
C SER A 116 -10.57 -3.42 -3.70
N LEU A 117 -9.34 -2.94 -3.47
CA LEU A 117 -8.58 -3.24 -2.26
C LEU A 117 -9.29 -2.69 -1.01
N VAL A 118 -9.71 -1.43 -1.07
CA VAL A 118 -10.40 -0.76 0.05
C VAL A 118 -11.74 -1.43 0.34
N ALA A 119 -12.52 -1.76 -0.69
CA ALA A 119 -13.80 -2.44 -0.52
C ALA A 119 -13.66 -3.82 0.13
N ALA A 120 -12.60 -4.56 -0.20
CA ALA A 120 -12.30 -5.85 0.41
C ALA A 120 -11.82 -5.72 1.86
N PHE A 121 -10.99 -4.70 2.13
CA PHE A 121 -10.55 -4.37 3.48
C PHE A 121 -11.75 -4.02 4.39
N ASP A 122 -12.65 -3.16 3.93
CA ASP A 122 -13.82 -2.71 4.70
C ASP A 122 -14.73 -3.89 5.04
N ARG A 123 -15.07 -4.71 4.03
CA ARG A 123 -15.90 -5.91 4.21
C ARG A 123 -15.28 -6.90 5.21
N SER A 124 -13.98 -7.16 5.09
CA SER A 124 -13.29 -8.10 6.00
C SER A 124 -13.23 -7.56 7.43
N SER A 125 -13.01 -6.26 7.59
CA SER A 125 -12.97 -5.62 8.91
C SER A 125 -14.34 -5.71 9.61
N GLU A 126 -15.42 -5.42 8.88
CA GLU A 126 -16.80 -5.54 9.39
C GLU A 126 -17.15 -6.97 9.82
N GLN A 127 -16.74 -7.98 9.05
CA GLN A 127 -16.95 -9.39 9.39
C GLN A 127 -16.22 -9.79 10.67
N MET A 128 -14.96 -9.36 10.82
CA MET A 128 -14.16 -9.64 12.02
C MET A 128 -14.72 -8.96 13.27
N GLU A 129 -15.25 -7.74 13.15
CA GLU A 129 -15.93 -7.06 14.25
C GLU A 129 -17.19 -7.84 14.68
N GLN A 130 -17.98 -8.33 13.74
CA GLN A 130 -19.17 -9.14 14.04
C GLN A 130 -18.84 -10.47 14.71
N GLU A 131 -17.75 -11.14 14.29
CA GLU A 131 -17.30 -12.42 14.85
C GLU A 131 -16.60 -12.28 16.21
N GLY A 132 -15.95 -11.14 16.48
CA GLY A 132 -15.27 -10.86 17.75
C GLY A 132 -16.18 -10.37 18.89
N THR A 133 -17.47 -10.14 18.61
CA THR A 133 -18.45 -9.61 19.57
C THR A 133 -19.48 -10.67 20.04
N ALA A 134 -19.24 -11.95 19.76
CA ALA A 134 -20.07 -13.10 20.16
C ALA A 134 -19.37 -13.96 21.23
#